data_AF-S0KL36-F1
#
_entry.id   AF-S0KL36-F1
#
_cell.length_a   1.000
_cell.length_b   1.000
_cell.length_c   1.000
_cell.angle_alpha   90.00
_cell.angle_beta   90.00
_cell.angle_gamma   90.00
#
_symmetry.space_group_name_H-M   'P 1'
#
loop_
_entity.id
_entity.type
_entity.pdbx_description
1 polymer ?
#
loop_
_entity_poly.entity_id
_entity_poly.type
_entity_poly.pdbx_seq_one_letter_code
_entity_poly.pdbx_strand_id
1 'polypeptide(L)'
;MDYKIDYELTAKIEIINEFSYGIYNRLLNYILNNGIDKNGSNLYSAILSTLRRMLSIDLFSYNRGELDKMLIYWKNMNQYINEITDKVKTQPV
;
A
#
# COMPACT_ATOMS: atom_id res chain seq x y z
N MET A 1 10.38 -26.85 18.66
CA MET A 1 9.10 -26.12 18.46
C MET A 1 8.60 -26.50 17.09
N ASP A 2 7.47 -27.19 17.00
CA ASP A 2 6.80 -27.43 15.71
C ASP A 2 6.20 -26.11 15.25
N TYR A 3 6.77 -25.48 14.22
CA TYR A 3 6.11 -24.40 13.50
C TYR A 3 4.95 -25.02 12.72
N LYS A 4 3.76 -24.99 13.29
CA LYS A 4 2.54 -25.29 12.54
C LYS A 4 2.30 -24.11 11.59
N ILE A 5 2.88 -24.18 10.39
CA ILE A 5 2.64 -23.20 9.33
C ILE A 5 1.16 -23.30 8.96
N ASP A 6 0.41 -22.26 9.27
CA ASP A 6 -0.93 -22.08 8.72
C ASP A 6 -0.77 -21.58 7.28
N TYR A 7 -0.86 -22.51 6.33
CA TYR A 7 -0.72 -22.23 4.91
C TYR A 7 -1.75 -21.20 4.42
N GLU A 8 -2.98 -21.22 4.94
CA GLU A 8 -4.01 -20.24 4.56
C GLU A 8 -3.65 -18.85 5.05
N LEU A 9 -3.17 -18.75 6.30
CA LEU A 9 -2.71 -17.48 6.86
C LEU A 9 -1.50 -16.94 6.09
N THR A 10 -0.54 -17.80 5.75
CA THR A 10 0.67 -17.45 5.02
C THR A 10 0.34 -16.94 3.62
N ALA A 11 -0.53 -17.65 2.88
CA ALA A 11 -0.98 -17.21 1.56
C ALA A 11 -1.70 -15.85 1.62
N LYS A 12 -2.50 -15.61 2.67
CA LYS A 12 -3.17 -14.32 2.85
C LYS A 12 -2.19 -13.18 3.11
N ILE A 13 -1.15 -13.43 3.92
CA ILE A 13 -0.08 -12.46 4.18
C ILE A 13 0.66 -12.13 2.88
N GLU A 14 0.98 -13.13 2.06
CA GLU A 14 1.62 -12.95 0.76
C GLU A 14 0.79 -12.06 -0.18
N ILE A 15 -0.51 -12.34 -0.30
CA ILE A 15 -1.44 -11.51 -1.09
C ILE A 15 -1.44 -10.06 -0.61
N ILE A 16 -1.47 -9.83 0.71
CA ILE A 16 -1.45 -8.47 1.28
C ILE A 16 -0.13 -7.78 0.96
N ASN A 17 1.01 -8.47 1.10
CA ASN A 17 2.32 -7.92 0.79
C ASN A 17 2.44 -7.53 -0.68
N GLU A 18 2.13 -8.44 -1.61
CA GLU A 18 2.20 -8.15 -3.04
C GLU A 18 1.32 -6.96 -3.43
N PHE A 19 0.07 -6.97 -2.95
CA PHE A 19 -0.88 -5.90 -3.25
C PHE A 19 -0.43 -4.54 -2.70
N SER A 20 0.04 -4.51 -1.45
CA SER A 20 0.48 -3.29 -0.78
C SER A 20 1.72 -2.66 -1.42
N TYR A 21 2.72 -3.47 -1.83
CA TYR A 21 3.87 -2.98 -2.59
C TYR A 21 3.46 -2.42 -3.94
N GLY A 22 2.50 -3.04 -4.64
CA GLY A 22 1.97 -2.51 -5.89
C GLY A 22 1.36 -1.10 -5.74
N ILE A 23 0.60 -0.89 -4.66
CA ILE A 23 -0.01 0.40 -4.33
C ILE A 23 1.07 1.45 -4.00
N TYR A 24 2.02 1.10 -3.15
CA TYR A 24 3.14 1.97 -2.78
C TYR A 24 3.93 2.42 -4.01
N ASN A 25 4.30 1.46 -4.87
CA ASN A 25 5.06 1.73 -6.09
C ASN A 25 4.30 2.63 -7.06
N ARG A 26 2.98 2.48 -7.18
CA ARG A 26 2.16 3.36 -8.02
C ARG A 26 2.26 4.82 -7.56
N LEU A 27 2.10 5.07 -6.27
CA LEU A 27 2.22 6.43 -5.71
C LEU A 27 3.64 6.97 -5.84
N LEU A 28 4.66 6.14 -5.54
CA LEU A 28 6.05 6.53 -5.69
C LEU A 28 6.38 6.94 -7.13
N ASN A 29 5.98 6.13 -8.11
CA ASN A 29 6.18 6.42 -9.52
C ASN A 29 5.47 7.71 -9.94
N TYR A 30 4.25 7.92 -9.47
CA TYR A 30 3.54 9.18 -9.72
C TYR A 30 4.30 10.40 -9.17
N ILE A 31 4.80 10.33 -7.94
CA ILE A 31 5.59 11.40 -7.31
C ILE A 31 6.85 11.70 -8.14
N LEU A 32 7.60 10.65 -8.51
CA LEU A 32 8.83 10.77 -9.27
C LEU A 32 8.60 11.34 -10.68
N ASN A 33 7.58 10.83 -11.39
CA ASN A 33 7.29 11.24 -12.77
C ASN A 33 6.76 12.67 -12.89
N ASN A 34 6.15 13.21 -11.81
CA ASN A 34 5.63 14.58 -11.78
C ASN A 34 6.57 15.57 -11.06
N GLY A 35 7.79 15.16 -10.69
CA GLY A 35 8.75 16.03 -10.01
C GLY A 35 8.27 16.53 -8.64
N ILE A 36 7.36 15.80 -7.98
CA ILE A 36 6.82 16.17 -6.67
C ILE A 36 7.89 15.88 -5.61
N ASP A 37 8.16 16.84 -4.74
CA ASP A 37 9.10 16.64 -3.63
C ASP A 37 8.57 15.58 -2.65
N LYS A 38 9.21 14.41 -2.65
CA LYS A 38 8.84 13.30 -1.77
C LYS A 38 9.09 13.56 -0.27
N ASN A 39 9.91 14.56 0.05
CA ASN A 39 10.25 14.96 1.42
C ASN A 39 9.59 16.29 1.83
N GLY A 40 8.82 16.90 0.93
CA GLY A 40 8.19 18.20 1.16
C GLY A 40 6.98 18.09 2.08
N SER A 41 6.37 19.24 2.40
CA SER A 41 5.10 19.29 3.13
C SER A 41 3.92 19.26 2.15
N ASN A 42 3.72 18.15 1.46
CA ASN A 42 2.60 17.98 0.52
C ASN A 42 1.81 16.67 0.76
N LEU A 43 0.60 16.62 0.21
CA LEU A 43 -0.31 15.47 0.37
C LEU A 43 0.35 14.14 -0.02
N TYR A 44 1.05 14.09 -1.16
CA TYR A 44 1.64 12.85 -1.68
C TYR A 44 2.75 12.30 -0.79
N SER A 45 3.62 13.18 -0.27
CA SER A 45 4.65 12.81 0.71
C SER A 45 4.06 12.26 2.02
N ALA A 46 2.98 12.87 2.51
CA ALA A 46 2.28 12.43 3.72
C ALA A 46 1.64 11.05 3.52
N ILE A 47 1.03 10.81 2.37
CA ILE A 47 0.48 9.48 2.02
C ILE A 47 1.62 8.46 1.88
N LEU A 48 2.69 8.79 1.13
CA LEU A 48 3.82 7.89 0.91
C LEU A 48 4.48 7.46 2.23
N SER A 49 4.65 8.39 3.17
CA SER A 49 5.17 8.08 4.51
C SER A 49 4.22 7.20 5.32
N THR A 50 2.91 7.42 5.21
CA THR A 50 1.89 6.58 5.84
C THR A 50 1.92 5.16 5.28
N LEU A 51 1.96 4.99 3.96
CA LEU A 51 2.07 3.68 3.32
C LEU A 51 3.35 2.95 3.74
N ARG A 52 4.48 3.66 3.78
CA ARG A 52 5.76 3.10 4.23
C ARG A 52 5.67 2.57 5.67
N ARG A 53 4.98 3.29 6.56
CA ARG A 53 4.75 2.82 7.93
C ARG A 53 3.88 1.56 7.97
N MET A 54 2.85 1.50 7.13
CA MET A 54 1.96 0.34 7.07
C MET A 54 2.64 -0.90 6.47
N LEU A 55 3.54 -0.73 5.51
CA LEU A 55 4.37 -1.81 4.95
C LEU A 55 5.33 -2.43 5.98
N SER A 56 5.70 -1.68 7.02
CA SER A 56 6.61 -2.16 8.08
C SER A 56 5.88 -2.95 9.18
N ILE A 57 4.57 -3.15 9.08
CA ILE A 57 3.81 -3.91 10.09
C ILE A 57 4.12 -5.40 9.94
N ASP A 58 4.42 -6.06 11.05
CA ASP A 58 4.58 -7.51 11.09
C ASP A 58 3.23 -8.23 11.00
N LEU A 59 2.85 -8.65 9.79
CA LEU A 59 1.59 -9.35 9.52
C LEU A 59 1.55 -10.77 10.12
N PHE A 60 2.69 -11.37 10.47
CA PHE A 60 2.70 -12.69 11.12
C PHE A 60 2.19 -12.63 12.56
N SER A 61 2.16 -11.43 13.17
CA SER A 61 1.56 -11.21 14.48
C SER A 61 0.03 -11.11 14.46
N TYR A 62 -0.58 -11.04 13.27
CA TYR A 62 -2.02 -10.80 13.11
C TYR A 62 -2.81 -12.10 13.02
N ASN A 63 -4.01 -12.10 13.63
CA ASN A 63 -5.00 -13.14 13.41
C ASN A 63 -5.76 -12.94 12.07
N ARG A 64 -6.53 -13.95 11.67
CA ARG A 64 -7.28 -13.95 10.39
C ARG A 64 -8.14 -12.70 10.18
N GLY A 65 -8.84 -12.24 11.22
CA GLY A 65 -9.72 -11.07 11.16
C GLY A 65 -8.95 -9.75 11.09
N GLU A 66 -7.77 -9.68 11.72
CA GLU A 66 -6.86 -8.53 11.58
C GLU A 66 -6.28 -8.46 10.16
N LEU A 67 -5.93 -9.60 9.56
CA LEU A 67 -5.53 -9.67 8.15
C LEU A 67 -6.66 -9.26 7.20
N ASP A 68 -7.93 -9.57 7.50
CA ASP A 68 -9.07 -9.07 6.71
C ASP A 68 -9.18 -7.55 6.77
N LYS A 69 -9.03 -6.96 7.95
CA LYS A 69 -9.01 -5.50 8.13
C LYS A 69 -7.84 -4.87 7.39
N MET A 70 -6.66 -5.48 7.42
CA MET A 70 -5.49 -5.01 6.69
C MET A 70 -5.73 -5.06 5.17
N LEU A 71 -6.33 -6.13 4.66
CA LEU A 71 -6.69 -6.23 3.24
C LEU A 71 -7.71 -5.15 2.83
N ILE A 72 -8.72 -4.87 3.66
CA ILE A 72 -9.69 -3.79 3.44
C ILE A 72 -8.98 -2.43 3.43
N TYR A 73 -8.07 -2.19 4.38
CA TYR A 73 -7.25 -0.97 4.40
C TYR A 73 -6.53 -0.76 3.07
N TRP A 74 -5.82 -1.79 2.57
CA TRP A 74 -5.10 -1.67 1.30
C TRP A 74 -6.04 -1.51 0.10
N LYS A 75 -7.23 -2.13 0.10
CA LYS A 75 -8.23 -1.92 -0.96
C LYS A 75 -8.69 -0.46 -1.00
N ASN A 76 -8.97 0.13 0.16
CA ASN A 76 -9.35 1.54 0.26
C ASN A 76 -8.20 2.46 -0.20
N MET A 77 -6.97 2.16 0.20
CA MET A 77 -5.79 2.91 -0.26
C MET A 77 -5.57 2.78 -1.76
N ASN A 78 -5.77 1.60 -2.34
CA ASN A 78 -5.67 1.37 -3.78
C ASN A 78 -6.66 2.24 -4.56
N GLN A 79 -7.93 2.27 -4.12
CA GLN A 79 -8.95 3.11 -4.73
C GLN A 79 -8.57 4.59 -4.61
N TYR A 80 -8.25 5.06 -3.41
CA TYR A 80 -7.89 6.46 -3.18
C TYR A 80 -6.68 6.90 -4.01
N ILE A 81 -5.64 6.05 -4.08
CA ILE A 81 -4.43 6.35 -4.86
C ILE A 81 -4.76 6.41 -6.35
N ASN A 82 -5.56 5.49 -6.88
CA ASN A 82 -6.01 5.57 -8.28
C ASN A 82 -6.73 6.91 -8.55
N GLU A 83 -7.67 7.31 -7.69
CA GLU A 83 -8.42 8.56 -7.84
C GLU A 83 -7.54 9.83 -7.87
N ILE A 84 -6.45 9.85 -7.10
CA ILE A 84 -5.54 11.01 -7.07
C ILE A 84 -4.45 10.94 -8.16
N THR A 85 -4.09 9.75 -8.65
CA THR A 85 -3.06 9.60 -9.68
C THR A 85 -3.60 9.55 -11.10
N ASP A 86 -4.85 9.11 -11.32
CA ASP A 86 -5.46 8.99 -12.66
C ASP A 86 -5.86 10.36 -13.25
N LYS A 87 -6.05 11.39 -12.41
CA LYS A 87 -6.38 12.76 -12.85
C LYS A 87 -5.31 13.43 -13.72
N VAL A 88 -4.11 12.84 -13.84
CA VAL A 88 -3.03 13.37 -14.69
C VAL A 88 -3.11 12.90 -16.15
N LYS A 89 -3.99 11.94 -16.49
CA LYS A 89 -4.18 11.49 -17.89
C LYS A 89 -5.07 12.41 -18.74
N THR A 90 -5.67 13.46 -18.18
CA THR A 90 -6.70 14.27 -18.87
C THR A 90 -6.34 15.76 -19.06
N GLN A 91 -5.06 16.13 -19.05
CA GLN A 91 -4.67 17.42 -19.64
C GLN A 91 -4.30 17.20 -21.11
N PRO A 92 -5.08 17.72 -22.07
CA PRO A 92 -4.70 17.69 -23.47
C PRO A 92 -3.51 18.63 -23.68
N VAL A 93 -2.54 18.17 -24.47
CA VAL A 93 -1.52 19.01 -25.13
C VAL A 93 -2.19 19.90 -26.15
#